data_AF-A0A494Z5J3-F1
#
_entry.id   AF-A0A494Z5J3-F1
#
_cell.length_a   1.000
_cell.length_b   1.000
_cell.length_c   1.000
_cell.angle_alpha   90.00
_cell.angle_beta   90.00
_cell.angle_gamma   90.00
#
_symmetry.space_group_name_H-M   'P 1'
#
loop_
_entity.id
_entity.type
_entity.pdbx_description
1 polymer ?
#
loop_
_entity_poly.entity_id
_entity_poly.type
_entity_poly.pdbx_seq_one_letter_code
_entity_poly.pdbx_strand_id
1 'polypeptide(L)'
;MSEEQEINIKSLISISPKLYQKITKELENKYHIHSYDLQVTGIKQEEGIKVVLRFGEHFNNEKEQFFSYESLEDDKALDTFIDEAGETCKQVLIDDYFKKMAP
;
A
#
# COMPACT_ATOMS: atom_id res chain seq x y z
N MET A 1 9.40 -25.52 18.02
CA MET A 1 10.33 -24.96 17.02
C MET A 1 9.44 -24.32 15.98
N SER A 2 9.13 -23.04 16.16
CA SER A 2 8.27 -22.33 15.22
C SER A 2 9.12 -22.08 13.99
N GLU A 3 8.75 -22.67 12.86
CA GLU A 3 9.33 -22.36 11.57
C GLU A 3 9.12 -20.86 11.34
N GLU A 4 10.17 -20.07 11.59
CA GLU A 4 10.28 -18.71 11.08
C GLU A 4 10.35 -18.85 9.56
N GLN A 5 9.18 -18.99 8.93
CA GLN A 5 9.05 -18.77 7.50
C GLN A 5 9.67 -17.40 7.27
N GLU A 6 10.82 -17.35 6.59
CA GLU A 6 11.46 -16.11 6.18
C GLU A 6 10.47 -15.38 5.27
N ILE A 7 9.61 -14.56 5.88
CA ILE A 7 8.72 -13.68 5.16
C ILE A 7 9.68 -12.73 4.44
N ASN A 8 9.85 -12.95 3.14
CA ASN A 8 10.78 -12.20 2.31
C ASN A 8 10.16 -10.83 2.01
N ILE A 9 10.08 -10.01 3.06
CA ILE A 9 9.56 -8.64 3.03
C ILE A 9 10.55 -7.83 2.20
N LYS A 10 10.16 -7.50 0.97
CA LYS A 10 10.96 -6.68 0.06
C LYS A 10 10.13 -5.53 -0.45
N SER A 11 10.78 -4.44 -0.85
CA SER A 11 10.10 -3.35 -1.55
C SER A 11 9.32 -3.91 -2.73
N LEU A 12 8.06 -3.47 -2.90
CA LEU A 12 7.20 -4.03 -3.94
C LEU A 12 7.82 -3.86 -5.33
N ILE A 13 8.57 -2.78 -5.55
CA ILE A 13 9.32 -2.54 -6.78
C ILE A 13 10.30 -3.67 -7.14
N SER A 14 10.87 -4.36 -6.14
CA SER A 14 11.80 -5.47 -6.33
C SER A 14 11.08 -6.79 -6.64
N ILE A 15 9.82 -6.94 -6.21
CA ILE A 15 9.01 -8.14 -6.44
C ILE A 15 8.23 -8.00 -7.76
N SER A 16 7.53 -6.89 -7.92
CA SER A 16 6.72 -6.56 -9.09
C SER A 16 6.78 -5.04 -9.36
N PRO A 17 7.72 -4.58 -10.20
CA PRO A 17 7.84 -3.16 -10.54
C PRO A 17 6.63 -2.63 -11.31
N LYS A 18 5.88 -3.51 -12.00
CA LYS A 18 4.61 -3.15 -12.65
C LYS A 18 3.54 -2.82 -11.63
N LEU A 19 3.38 -3.67 -10.61
CA LEU A 19 2.38 -3.46 -9.56
C LEU A 19 2.68 -2.21 -8.73
N TYR A 20 3.96 -2.02 -8.38
CA TYR A 20 4.42 -0.82 -7.70
C TYR A 20 4.12 0.46 -8.51
N GLN A 21 4.48 0.48 -9.80
CA GLN A 21 4.18 1.64 -10.66
C GLN A 21 2.69 1.91 -10.77
N LYS A 22 1.86 0.86 -10.87
CA LYS A 22 0.41 1.04 -10.96
C LYS A 22 -0.17 1.66 -9.69
N ILE A 23 0.17 1.11 -8.53
CA ILE A 23 -0.28 1.64 -7.23
C ILE A 23 0.17 3.09 -7.04
N THR A 24 1.46 3.37 -7.23
CA THR A 24 2.00 4.71 -7.01
C THR A 24 1.46 5.73 -8.00
N LYS A 25 1.31 5.37 -9.27
CA LYS A 25 0.77 6.26 -10.30
C LYS A 25 -0.71 6.56 -10.10
N GLU A 26 -1.51 5.58 -9.71
CA GLU A 26 -2.93 5.80 -9.42
C GLU A 26 -3.12 6.62 -8.14
N LEU A 27 -2.35 6.35 -7.08
CA LEU A 27 -2.37 7.18 -5.86
C LEU A 27 -1.95 8.63 -6.14
N GLU A 28 -0.93 8.83 -6.98
CA GLU A 28 -0.49 10.15 -7.40
C GLU A 28 -1.56 10.86 -8.24
N ASN A 29 -2.15 10.18 -9.22
CA ASN A 29 -3.16 10.79 -10.10
C ASN A 29 -4.49 11.06 -9.40
N LYS A 30 -5.00 10.13 -8.58
CA LYS A 30 -6.31 10.23 -7.93
C LYS A 30 -6.28 11.05 -6.64
N TYR A 31 -5.21 10.91 -5.86
CA TYR A 31 -5.13 11.47 -4.49
C TYR A 31 -3.98 12.45 -4.29
N HIS A 32 -3.14 12.70 -5.30
CA HIS A 32 -1.94 13.54 -5.19
C HIS A 32 -0.94 13.05 -4.13
N ILE A 33 -0.94 11.74 -3.85
CA ILE A 33 -0.02 11.14 -2.88
C ILE A 33 1.18 10.59 -3.64
N HIS A 34 2.35 11.17 -3.39
CA HIS A 34 3.58 10.77 -4.06
C HIS A 34 4.17 9.50 -3.44
N SER A 35 4.89 8.73 -4.25
CA SER A 35 5.56 7.49 -3.82
C SER A 35 6.62 7.69 -2.72
N TYR A 36 7.08 8.92 -2.47
CA TYR A 36 7.99 9.26 -1.38
C TYR A 36 7.28 9.46 -0.03
N ASP A 37 5.97 9.77 -0.07
CA ASP A 37 5.13 9.96 1.12
C ASP A 37 4.58 8.64 1.68
N LEU A 38 4.77 7.55 0.94
CA LEU A 38 4.21 6.24 1.27
C LEU A 38 5.25 5.13 1.06
N GLN A 39 5.21 4.12 1.91
CA GLN A 39 6.07 2.95 1.79
C GLN A 39 5.25 1.77 1.25
N VAL A 40 5.59 1.30 0.04
CA VAL A 40 4.96 0.10 -0.54
C VAL A 40 5.90 -1.10 -0.44
N THR A 41 5.46 -2.08 0.32
CA THR A 41 6.17 -3.34 0.56
C THR A 41 5.39 -4.48 -0.06
N GLY A 42 6.10 -5.46 -0.61
CA GLY A 42 5.52 -6.70 -1.10
C GLY A 42 6.02 -7.87 -0.27
N ILE A 43 5.13 -8.81 -0.03
CA ILE A 43 5.43 -10.11 0.57
C ILE A 43 4.98 -11.13 -0.45
N LYS A 44 5.94 -11.82 -1.06
CA LYS A 44 5.64 -12.88 -2.01
C LYS A 44 5.15 -14.11 -1.24
N GLN A 45 3.99 -14.61 -1.62
CA GLN A 45 3.41 -15.85 -1.10
C GLN A 45 3.25 -16.86 -2.24
N GLU A 46 2.93 -18.11 -1.91
CA GLU A 46 2.79 -19.19 -2.89
C GLU A 46 1.67 -18.91 -3.90
N GLU A 47 0.55 -18.36 -3.43
CA GLU A 47 -0.67 -18.12 -4.22
C GLU A 47 -0.78 -16.69 -4.77
N GLY A 48 0.18 -15.82 -4.46
CA GLY A 48 0.12 -14.41 -4.87
C GLY A 48 1.11 -13.50 -4.15
N ILE A 49 0.74 -12.23 -4.04
CA ILE A 49 1.56 -11.18 -3.43
C ILE A 49 0.70 -10.41 -2.44
N LYS A 50 1.16 -10.35 -1.18
CA LYS A 50 0.57 -9.44 -0.19
C LYS A 50 1.27 -8.09 -0.32
N VAL A 51 0.50 -7.06 -0.61
CA VAL A 51 0.99 -5.69 -0.68
C VAL A 51 0.67 -5.01 0.64
N VAL A 52 1.67 -4.36 1.23
CA VAL A 52 1.55 -3.59 2.46
C VAL A 52 1.93 -2.15 2.15
N LEU A 53 0.99 -1.24 2.36
CA LEU A 53 1.12 0.18 2.06
C LEU A 53 1.07 0.97 3.35
N ARG A 54 2.17 1.64 3.70
CA ARG A 54 2.26 2.45 4.92
C ARG A 54 2.26 3.92 4.58
N PHE A 55 1.52 4.73 5.34
CA PHE A 55 1.27 6.14 5.07
C PHE A 55 0.92 6.92 6.35
N GLY A 56 0.82 8.24 6.22
CA GLY A 56 0.55 9.17 7.32
C GLY A 56 1.81 9.58 8.09
N GLU A 57 1.62 10.35 9.18
CA GLU A 57 2.75 10.85 9.97
C GLU A 57 3.52 9.67 10.60
N HIS A 58 4.84 9.63 10.39
CA HIS A 58 5.73 8.52 10.78
C HIS A 58 5.39 7.13 10.22
N PHE A 59 4.60 7.02 9.13
CA PHE A 59 4.11 5.75 8.60
C PHE A 59 3.31 4.94 9.64
N ASN A 60 2.62 5.62 10.54
CA ASN A 60 1.90 4.99 11.66
C ASN A 60 0.59 4.30 11.24
N ASN A 61 0.17 4.47 9.98
CA ASN A 61 -0.95 3.75 9.39
C ASN A 61 -0.42 2.79 8.32
N GLU A 62 -0.92 1.57 8.33
CA GLU A 62 -0.66 0.60 7.28
C GLU A 62 -1.94 -0.04 6.79
N LYS A 63 -2.02 -0.23 5.48
CA LYS A 63 -3.09 -0.96 4.81
C LYS A 63 -2.47 -2.07 4.00
N GLU A 64 -2.91 -3.28 4.26
CA GLU A 64 -2.41 -4.46 3.56
C GLU A 64 -3.52 -5.20 2.84
N GLN A 65 -3.20 -5.69 1.65
CA GLN A 65 -4.12 -6.47 0.84
C GLN A 65 -3.37 -7.60 0.16
N PHE A 66 -3.97 -8.78 0.21
CA PHE A 66 -3.48 -9.92 -0.55
C PHE A 66 -4.09 -9.89 -1.96
N PHE A 67 -3.21 -10.01 -2.96
CA PHE A 67 -3.59 -10.16 -4.35
C PHE A 67 -3.14 -11.54 -4.82
N SER A 68 -4.10 -12.41 -5.12
CA SER A 68 -3.81 -13.66 -5.83
C SER A 68 -3.32 -13.36 -7.25
N TYR A 69 -2.57 -14.28 -7.86
CA TYR A 69 -2.12 -14.10 -9.24
C TYR A 69 -3.28 -13.87 -10.21
N GLU A 70 -4.42 -14.55 -10.03
CA GLU A 70 -5.64 -14.31 -10.80
C GLU A 70 -6.22 -12.89 -10.58
N SER A 71 -6.20 -12.39 -9.35
CA SER A 71 -6.72 -11.03 -9.05
C SER A 71 -5.85 -9.93 -9.67
N LEU A 72 -4.57 -10.18 -9.87
CA LEU A 72 -3.65 -9.26 -10.55
C LEU A 72 -3.94 -9.18 -12.06
N GLU A 73 -4.68 -10.12 -12.64
CA GLU A 73 -5.08 -10.07 -14.05
C GLU A 73 -6.31 -9.19 -14.29
N ASP A 74 -7.26 -9.12 -13.34
CA ASP A 74 -8.52 -8.37 -13.51
C ASP A 74 -8.39 -6.88 -13.18
N ASP A 75 -7.29 -6.45 -12.54
CA ASP A 75 -6.95 -5.07 -12.14
C ASP A 75 -7.99 -4.31 -11.27
N LYS A 76 -9.25 -4.75 -11.20
CA LYS A 76 -10.31 -4.14 -10.39
C LYS A 76 -10.02 -4.24 -8.90
N ALA A 77 -9.57 -5.41 -8.45
CA ALA A 77 -9.21 -5.61 -7.04
C ALA A 77 -8.14 -4.60 -6.60
N LEU A 78 -7.18 -4.34 -7.51
CA LEU A 78 -6.13 -3.36 -7.28
C LEU A 78 -6.67 -1.94 -7.27
N ASP A 79 -7.54 -1.58 -8.23
CA ASP A 79 -8.13 -0.25 -8.30
C ASP A 79 -8.96 0.07 -7.04
N THR A 80 -9.80 -0.87 -6.59
CA THR A 80 -10.55 -0.74 -5.34
C THR A 80 -9.62 -0.54 -4.14
N PHE A 81 -8.57 -1.36 -4.03
CA PHE A 81 -7.59 -1.21 -2.94
C PHE A 81 -6.92 0.18 -2.96
N ILE A 82 -6.54 0.66 -4.14
CA ILE A 82 -5.92 1.98 -4.30
C ILE A 82 -6.89 3.08 -3.90
N ASP A 83 -8.15 2.97 -4.33
CA ASP A 83 -9.20 3.95 -4.01
C ASP A 83 -9.39 4.05 -2.49
N GLU A 84 -9.56 2.91 -1.83
CA GLU A 84 -9.72 2.90 -0.38
C GLU A 84 -8.44 3.34 0.35
N ALA A 85 -7.25 2.96 -0.13
CA ALA A 85 -5.98 3.35 0.49
C ALA A 85 -5.73 4.84 0.35
N GLY A 86 -5.99 5.41 -0.83
CA GLY A 86 -5.87 6.84 -1.10
C GLY A 86 -6.87 7.67 -0.31
N GLU A 87 -8.12 7.22 -0.21
CA GLU A 87 -9.13 7.90 0.59
C GLU A 87 -8.78 7.88 2.09
N THR A 88 -8.36 6.72 2.60
CA THR A 88 -7.89 6.58 3.98
C THR A 88 -6.68 7.48 4.24
N CYS A 89 -5.70 7.50 3.33
CA CYS A 89 -4.51 8.33 3.47
C CYS A 89 -4.85 9.81 3.50
N LYS A 90 -5.73 10.27 2.60
CA LYS A 90 -6.20 11.66 2.58
C LYS A 90 -6.93 12.02 3.88
N GLN A 91 -7.81 11.14 4.36
CA GLN A 91 -8.54 11.32 5.62
C GLN A 91 -7.57 11.40 6.81
N VAL A 92 -6.60 10.49 6.90
CA VAL A 92 -5.59 10.47 7.97
C VAL A 92 -4.75 11.74 7.96
N LEU A 93 -4.29 12.21 6.79
CA LEU A 93 -3.53 13.46 6.68
C LEU A 93 -4.34 14.68 7.14
N ILE A 94 -5.65 14.71 6.84
CA ILE A 94 -6.56 15.76 7.32
C ILE A 94 -6.78 15.64 8.83
N ASP A 95 -7.05 14.43 9.35
CA ASP A 95 -7.29 14.19 10.77
C ASP A 95 -6.08 14.57 11.62
N ASP A 96 -4.87 14.24 11.14
CA ASP A 96 -3.61 14.59 11.80
C ASP A 96 -3.38 16.11 11.81
N TYR A 97 -3.66 16.78 10.68
CA TYR A 97 -3.63 18.24 10.59
C TYR A 97 -4.61 18.91 11.57
N PHE A 98 -5.82 18.38 11.71
CA PHE A 98 -6.82 18.91 12.66
C PHE A 98 -6.47 18.60 14.12
N LYS A 99 -5.91 17.41 14.43
CA LYS A 99 -5.46 17.06 15.78
C LYS A 99 -4.35 17.97 16.29
N LYS A 100 -3.44 18.44 15.41
CA LYS A 100 -2.41 19.42 15.77
C LYS A 100 -2.95 20.84 16.00
N MET A 101 -4.15 21.16 15.53
CA MET A 101 -4.77 22.48 15.67
C MET A 101 -5.79 22.59 16.81
N ALA A 102 -6.07 21.50 17.54
CA ALA A 102 -6.85 21.55 18.77
C ALA A 102 -5.90 21.67 19.99
N PRO A 103 -5.68 22.87 20.54
CA PRO A 103 -5.01 23.05 21.83
C PRO A 103 -5.83 22.50 23.00
#